data_AF-A0A839PF26-F1
#
_entry.id   AF-A0A839PF26-F1
#
_cell.length_a   1.000
_cell.length_b   1.000
_cell.length_c   1.000
_cell.angle_alpha   90.00
_cell.angle_beta   90.00
_cell.angle_gamma   90.00
#
_symmetry.space_group_name_H-M   'P 1'
#
loop_
_entity.id
_entity.type
_entity.pdbx_description
1 polymer ?
#
loop_
_entity_poly.entity_id
_entity_poly.type
_entity_poly.pdbx_seq_one_letter_code
_entity_poly.pdbx_strand_id
1 'polypeptide(L)' 'MTDAERSAAEMRGLLGFARGLGLDEGTVRQIYETVGEEADEAGIGDDDRMAEVRKWMLAALRIE' A
#
# COMPACT_ATOMS: atom_id res chain seq x y z
N MET A 1 -18.50 5.10 -6.90
CA MET A 1 -17.41 4.67 -6.01
C MET A 1 -16.73 5.93 -5.52
N THR A 2 -16.82 6.21 -4.22
CA THR A 2 -16.12 7.32 -3.57
C THR A 2 -14.65 6.96 -3.34
N ASP A 3 -13.80 7.94 -3.04
CA ASP A 3 -12.40 7.68 -2.71
C ASP A 3 -12.28 6.80 -1.46
N ALA A 4 -13.15 6.99 -0.47
CA ALA A 4 -13.20 6.13 0.71
C ALA A 4 -13.54 4.67 0.37
N GLU A 5 -14.49 4.44 -0.55
CA GLU A 5 -14.82 3.09 -1.01
C GLU A 5 -13.68 2.44 -1.79
N ARG A 6 -12.96 3.24 -2.59
CA ARG A 6 -11.77 2.79 -3.33
C ARG A 6 -10.65 2.41 -2.37
N SER A 7 -10.25 3.30 -1.47
CA SER A 7 -9.20 3.03 -0.49
C SER A 7 -9.54 1.83 0.40
N ALA A 8 -10.81 1.65 0.79
CA ALA A 8 -11.23 0.46 1.53
C ALA A 8 -11.09 -0.83 0.70
N ALA A 9 -11.36 -0.80 -0.61
CA ALA A 9 -11.16 -1.94 -1.49
C ALA A 9 -9.68 -2.27 -1.71
N GLU A 10 -8.85 -1.24 -1.92
CA GLU A 10 -7.40 -1.36 -2.05
C GLU A 10 -6.78 -1.95 -0.77
N MET A 11 -7.13 -1.40 0.39
CA MET A 11 -6.64 -1.85 1.69
C MET A 11 -7.00 -3.32 1.95
N ARG A 12 -8.22 -3.76 1.62
CA ARG A 12 -8.60 -5.18 1.72
C ARG A 12 -7.71 -6.07 0.85
N GLY A 13 -7.38 -5.65 -0.37
CA GLY A 13 -6.47 -6.38 -1.25
C GLY A 13 -5.05 -6.45 -0.69
N LEU A 14 -4.52 -5.33 -0.21
CA LEU A 14 -3.19 -5.24 0.38
C LEU A 14 -3.06 -6.09 1.64
N LEU A 15 -4.05 -6.11 2.52
CA LEU A 15 -4.04 -6.97 3.71
C LEU A 15 -4.10 -8.46 3.34
N GLY A 16 -4.83 -8.82 2.28
CA GLY A 16 -4.82 -10.17 1.74
C GLY A 16 -3.42 -10.60 1.25
N PHE A 17 -2.73 -9.71 0.54
CA PHE A 17 -1.35 -9.91 0.09
C PHE A 17 -0.36 -9.97 1.26
N ALA A 18 -0.43 -9.03 2.19
CA ALA A 18 0.39 -8.93 3.40
C ALA A 18 0.35 -10.20 4.26
N ARG A 19 -0.83 -10.81 4.38
CA ARG A 19 -1.00 -12.07 5.13
C ARG A 19 -0.15 -13.21 4.57
N GLY A 20 0.05 -13.28 3.25
CA GLY A 20 0.94 -14.26 2.62
C GLY A 20 2.43 -13.97 2.86
N LEU A 21 2.75 -12.73 3.23
CA LEU A 21 4.10 -12.24 3.50
C LEU A 21 4.44 -12.23 5.01
N GLY A 22 3.45 -12.35 5.90
CA GLY A 22 3.63 -12.24 7.34
C GLY A 22 3.74 -10.79 7.85
N LEU A 23 3.37 -9.80 7.04
CA LEU A 23 3.34 -8.39 7.45
C LEU A 23 2.08 -8.07 8.26
N ASP A 24 2.23 -7.27 9.31
CA ASP A 24 1.09 -6.80 10.10
C ASP A 24 0.36 -5.62 9.44
N GLU A 25 -0.91 -5.46 9.80
CA GLU A 25 -1.78 -4.42 9.27
C GLU A 25 -1.26 -2.99 9.50
N GLY A 26 -0.52 -2.75 10.59
CA GLY A 26 0.05 -1.45 10.90
C GLY A 26 1.12 -1.05 9.90
N THR A 27 2.05 -1.95 9.59
CA THR A 27 3.05 -1.74 8.53
C THR A 27 2.40 -1.54 7.17
N VAL A 28 1.36 -2.30 6.82
CA VAL A 28 0.64 -2.14 5.54
C VAL A 28 -0.01 -0.76 5.44
N ARG A 29 -0.68 -0.32 6.51
CA ARG A 29 -1.34 0.99 6.55
C ARG A 29 -0.34 2.12 6.41
N GLN A 30 0.76 2.06 7.16
CA GLN A 30 1.83 3.05 7.08
C GLN A 30 2.38 3.16 5.66
N ILE A 31 2.70 2.03 5.01
CA ILE A 31 3.21 2.04 3.64
C ILE A 31 2.18 2.65 2.66
N TYR A 32 0.91 2.25 2.78
CA TYR A 32 -0.15 2.75 1.89
C TYR A 32 -0.34 4.27 2.01
N GLU A 33 -0.35 4.79 3.24
CA GLU A 33 -0.52 6.21 3.51
C GLU A 33 0.70 7.01 3.04
N THR A 34 1.92 6.59 3.41
CA THR A 34 3.15 7.28 2.99
C THR A 34 3.30 7.32 1.47
N VAL A 35 3.09 6.20 0.79
CA VAL A 35 3.17 6.17 -0.69
C VAL A 35 2.02 6.96 -1.32
N GLY A 36 0.85 7.04 -0.66
CA GLY A 36 -0.25 7.89 -1.09
C GLY A 36 0.10 9.38 -1.08
N GLU A 37 0.66 9.85 0.03
CA GLU A 37 1.12 11.25 0.15
C GLU A 37 2.21 11.57 -0.87
N GLU A 38 3.22 10.70 -1.02
CA GLU A 38 4.29 10.89 -2.03
C GLU A 38 3.75 10.89 -3.46
N ALA A 39 2.78 10.02 -3.77
CA ALA A 39 2.17 9.97 -5.09
C ALA A 39 1.34 11.21 -5.39
N ASP A 40 0.58 11.72 -4.41
CA ASP A 40 -0.22 12.95 -4.55
C ASP A 40 0.69 14.16 -4.78
N GLU A 41 1.80 14.27 -4.04
CA GLU A 41 2.80 15.34 -4.22
C GLU A 41 3.49 15.27 -5.58
N ALA A 42 3.78 14.06 -6.07
CA ALA A 42 4.45 13.84 -7.36
C ALA A 42 3.49 13.80 -8.56
N GLY A 43 2.18 13.83 -8.35
CA GLY A 43 1.17 13.68 -9.41
C GLY A 43 1.19 12.30 -10.07
N ILE A 44 1.56 11.26 -9.32
CA ILE A 44 1.66 9.87 -9.78
C ILE A 44 0.26 9.25 -9.83
N GLY A 45 -0.02 8.47 -10.87
CA GLY A 45 -1.30 7.77 -11.04
C GLY A 45 -1.47 6.60 -10.07
N ASP A 46 -2.73 6.20 -9.83
CA ASP A 46 -3.08 5.14 -8.89
C ASP A 46 -2.37 3.80 -9.17
N ASP A 47 -2.19 3.41 -10.44
CA ASP A 47 -1.53 2.15 -10.80
C ASP A 47 -0.07 2.11 -10.37
N ASP A 48 0.65 3.22 -10.60
CA ASP A 48 2.05 3.40 -10.21
C ASP A 48 2.18 3.51 -8.68
N ARG A 49 1.26 4.24 -8.03
CA ARG A 49 1.15 4.27 -6.57
C ARG A 49 1.01 2.85 -6.00
N MET A 50 0.11 2.05 -6.54
CA MET A 50 -0.14 0.68 -6.07
C MET A 50 1.01 -0.28 -6.39
N ALA A 51 1.79 -0.03 -7.44
CA ALA A 51 3.03 -0.75 -7.70
C ALA A 51 4.09 -0.45 -6.63
N GLU A 52 4.26 0.82 -6.27
CA GLU A 52 5.23 1.25 -5.27
C GLU A 52 4.86 0.75 -3.86
N VAL A 53 3.57 0.78 -3.48
CA VAL A 53 3.08 0.17 -2.22
C VAL A 53 3.52 -1.29 -2.11
N ARG A 54 3.28 -2.10 -3.16
CA ARG A 54 3.65 -3.52 -3.16
C ARG A 54 5.16 -3.73 -3.08
N LYS A 55 5.94 -2.87 -3.74
CA LYS A 55 7.40 -2.90 -3.68
C LYS A 55 7.91 -2.59 -2.26
N TRP A 56 7.34 -1.61 -1.57
CA TRP A 56 7.68 -1.27 -0.19
C TRP A 56 7.31 -2.40 0.78
N MET A 57 6.16 -3.05 0.58
CA MET A 57 5.79 -4.25 1.35
C MET A 57 6.82 -5.36 1.20
N LEU A 58 7.29 -5.63 -0.02
CA LEU A 58 8.36 -6.62 -0.26
C LEU A 58 9.70 -6.21 0.34
N ALA A 59 10.00 -4.91 0.37
CA ALA A 59 11.22 -4.38 0.99
C ALA A 59 11.19 -4.52 2.52
N ALA A 60 10.02 -4.34 3.15
CA ALA A 60 9.84 -4.51 4.59
C ALA A 60 10.15 -5.94 5.08
N LEU A 61 10.08 -6.95 4.20
CA LEU A 61 10.45 -8.33 4.51
C LEU A 61 11.95 -8.59 4.54
N ARG A 62 12.75 -7.74 3.88
CA ARG A 62 14.20 -7.96 3.72
C ARG A 62 15.04 -7.39 4.86
N ILE A 63 14.39 -6.89 5.92
CA ILE A 63 15.07 -6.43 7.13
C ILE A 63 15.21 -7.63 8.06
N GLU A 64 16.20 -8.47 7.79
CA GLU A 64 16.68 -9.56 8.68
C GLU A 64 18.16 -9.35 8.99
#